data_AF-A0A837KJR6-F1
#
_entry.id   AF-A0A837KJR6-F1
#
_cell.length_a   1.000
_cell.length_b   1.000
_cell.length_c   1.000
_cell.angle_alpha   90.00
_cell.angle_beta   90.00
_cell.angle_gamma   90.00
#
_symmetry.space_group_name_H-M   'P 1'
#
loop_
_entity.id
_entity.type
_entity.pdbx_description
1 polymer ?
#
loop_
_entity_poly.entity_id
_entity_poly.type
_entity_poly.pdbx_seq_one_letter_code
_entity_poly.pdbx_strand_id
1 'polypeptide(L)'
;MFNINIDTNKLNSDLEKISSWEDWYKIEKDIFHTDEWPRTSFDRLEEDLDRPVQIIEGCEWEPTTDSYDISPEVSHLYEKTRQKVFAILEPEADEDNKQHPELYGKRCIYCRIWTRDFSKQECPKCSNELLKFPLNEWD
;
A
#
# COMPACT_ATOMS: atom_id res chain seq x y z
N MET A 1 2.55 -16.11 -10.73
CA MET A 1 3.12 -14.94 -10.02
C MET A 1 3.84 -14.10 -11.06
N PHE A 2 3.31 -12.93 -11.37
CA PHE A 2 3.96 -11.98 -12.26
C PHE A 2 5.24 -11.50 -11.59
N ASN A 3 6.40 -11.77 -12.21
CA ASN A 3 7.71 -11.51 -11.60
C ASN A 3 8.33 -10.28 -12.25
N ILE A 4 8.29 -9.15 -11.56
CA ILE A 4 8.86 -7.88 -12.02
C ILE A 4 10.18 -7.68 -11.30
N ASN A 5 11.24 -7.43 -12.06
CA ASN A 5 12.51 -7.04 -11.47
C ASN A 5 12.57 -5.52 -11.39
N ILE A 6 12.41 -4.98 -10.18
CA ILE A 6 12.44 -3.53 -9.94
C ILE A 6 13.89 -3.07 -9.79
N ASP A 7 14.35 -2.19 -10.68
CA ASP A 7 15.64 -1.51 -10.53
C ASP A 7 15.53 -0.44 -9.43
N THR A 8 15.91 -0.81 -8.21
CA THR A 8 15.85 0.06 -7.04
C THR A 8 16.81 1.25 -7.11
N ASN A 9 17.93 1.12 -7.83
CA ASN A 9 18.87 2.23 -8.01
C ASN A 9 18.26 3.29 -8.92
N LYS A 10 17.67 2.87 -10.04
CA LYS A 10 16.96 3.77 -10.93
C LYS A 10 15.76 4.40 -10.23
N LEU A 11 14.95 3.61 -9.53
CA LEU A 11 13.82 4.11 -8.75
C LEU A 11 14.25 5.23 -7.80
N ASN A 12 15.30 5.02 -7.01
CA ASN A 12 15.79 6.05 -6.09
C ASN A 12 16.27 7.31 -6.82
N SER A 13 16.99 7.16 -7.95
CA SER A 13 17.44 8.31 -8.73
C SER A 13 16.31 9.11 -9.37
N ASP A 14 15.23 8.44 -9.77
CA ASP A 14 14.05 9.09 -10.34
C ASP A 14 13.23 9.80 -9.24
N LEU A 15 13.11 9.19 -8.06
CA LEU A 15 12.45 9.79 -6.90
C LEU A 15 13.16 11.04 -6.37
N GLU A 16 14.48 11.14 -6.50
CA GLU A 16 15.24 12.35 -6.12
C GLU A 16 14.93 13.56 -7.01
N LYS A 17 14.43 13.32 -8.23
CA LYS A 17 14.16 14.34 -9.24
C LYS A 17 12.68 14.57 -9.46
N ILE A 18 11.82 13.87 -8.73
CA ILE A 18 10.38 13.92 -8.94
C ILE A 18 9.86 15.32 -8.60
N SER A 19 9.07 15.88 -9.51
CA SER A 19 8.54 17.24 -9.35
C SER A 19 7.10 17.40 -9.83
N SER A 20 6.52 16.33 -10.39
CA SER A 20 5.20 16.35 -11.01
C SER A 20 4.54 14.98 -10.99
N TRP A 21 3.22 14.95 -11.14
CA TRP A 21 2.45 13.72 -11.30
C TRP A 21 2.76 13.00 -12.62
N GLU A 22 3.18 13.74 -13.64
CA GLU A 22 3.67 13.18 -14.90
C GLU A 22 4.97 12.40 -14.70
N ASP A 23 5.85 12.83 -13.79
CA ASP A 23 7.06 12.07 -13.44
C ASP A 23 6.71 10.80 -12.66
N TRP A 24 5.74 10.87 -11.73
CA TRP A 24 5.22 9.67 -11.06
C TRP A 24 4.68 8.66 -12.06
N TYR A 25 3.85 9.09 -13.02
CA TYR A 25 3.29 8.21 -14.04
C TYR A 25 4.35 7.53 -14.91
N LYS A 26 5.49 8.19 -15.19
CA LYS A 26 6.62 7.55 -15.85
C LYS A 26 7.25 6.46 -14.98
N ILE A 27 7.42 6.71 -13.68
CA ILE A 27 7.94 5.70 -12.74
C ILE A 27 6.99 4.49 -12.66
N GLU A 28 5.68 4.72 -12.57
CA GLU A 28 4.67 3.65 -12.56
C GLU A 28 4.80 2.73 -13.77
N LYS A 29 5.06 3.29 -14.96
CA LYS A 29 5.21 2.52 -16.20
C LYS A 29 6.59 1.91 -16.39
N ASP A 30 7.63 2.73 -16.32
CA ASP A 30 8.99 2.36 -16.71
C ASP A 30 9.68 1.49 -15.66
N ILE A 31 9.27 1.60 -14.39
CA ILE A 31 9.87 0.85 -13.27
C ILE A 31 8.92 -0.22 -12.77
N PHE A 32 7.67 0.15 -12.49
CA PHE A 32 6.71 -0.78 -11.89
C PHE A 32 5.90 -1.57 -12.92
N HIS A 33 5.88 -1.17 -14.19
CA HIS A 33 5.11 -1.82 -15.25
C HIS A 33 3.63 -2.02 -14.88
N THR A 34 3.01 -0.99 -14.27
CA THR A 34 1.63 -1.08 -13.75
C THR A 34 0.59 -1.39 -14.83
N ASP A 35 0.89 -1.09 -16.09
CA ASP A 35 0.07 -1.44 -17.26
C ASP A 35 0.08 -2.93 -17.59
N GLU A 36 1.05 -3.68 -17.07
CA GLU A 36 1.18 -5.13 -17.25
C GLU A 36 0.64 -5.94 -16.05
N TRP A 37 0.21 -5.27 -14.97
CA TRP A 37 -0.20 -5.95 -13.75
C TRP A 37 -1.48 -6.77 -13.95
N PRO A 38 -1.45 -8.09 -13.68
CA PRO A 38 -2.65 -8.91 -13.75
C PRO A 38 -3.62 -8.48 -12.65
N ARG A 39 -4.92 -8.42 -12.98
CA ARG A 39 -5.96 -8.18 -11.97
C ARG A 39 -6.16 -9.42 -11.10
N THR A 40 -6.44 -9.21 -9.83
CA THR A 40 -6.92 -10.28 -8.94
C THR A 40 -8.27 -10.78 -9.46
N SER A 41 -8.49 -12.10 -9.46
CA SER A 41 -9.79 -12.68 -9.81
C SER A 41 -10.87 -12.29 -8.80
N PHE A 42 -12.12 -12.22 -9.24
CA PHE A 42 -13.25 -11.95 -8.34
C PHE A 42 -13.35 -12.99 -7.23
N ASP A 43 -13.23 -14.28 -7.55
CA ASP A 43 -13.26 -15.37 -6.55
C ASP A 43 -12.23 -15.12 -5.42
N ARG A 44 -11.02 -14.69 -5.75
CA ARG A 44 -9.97 -14.42 -4.75
C ARG A 44 -10.26 -13.16 -3.94
N LEU A 45 -10.86 -12.13 -4.55
CA LEU A 45 -11.28 -10.93 -3.83
C LEU A 45 -12.39 -11.27 -2.82
N GLU A 46 -13.37 -12.09 -3.23
CA GLU A 46 -14.44 -12.59 -2.36
C GLU A 46 -13.87 -13.43 -1.22
N GLU A 47 -12.99 -14.39 -1.52
CA GLU A 47 -12.31 -15.20 -0.50
C GLU A 47 -11.56 -14.35 0.54
N ASP A 48 -10.87 -13.29 0.10
CA ASP A 48 -10.16 -12.41 1.02
C ASP A 48 -11.11 -11.57 1.88
N LEU A 49 -12.23 -11.09 1.32
CA LEU A 49 -13.24 -10.31 2.05
C LEU A 49 -14.04 -11.15 3.05
N ASP A 50 -14.25 -12.44 2.77
CA ASP A 50 -14.98 -13.37 3.64
C ASP A 50 -14.15 -13.85 4.84
N ARG A 51 -12.85 -13.52 4.89
CA ARG A 51 -12.00 -13.86 6.03
C ARG A 51 -12.52 -13.18 7.30
N PRO A 52 -12.58 -13.88 8.44
CA PRO A 52 -13.05 -13.28 9.68
C PRO A 52 -12.08 -12.22 10.19
N VAL A 53 -12.63 -11.22 10.89
CA VAL A 53 -11.85 -10.29 11.74
C VAL A 53 -11.08 -11.09 12.79
N GLN A 54 -9.84 -10.68 13.04
CA GLN A 54 -8.94 -11.38 13.96
C GLN A 54 -8.56 -10.49 15.13
N ILE A 55 -8.55 -11.05 16.33
CA ILE A 55 -8.04 -10.38 17.53
C ILE A 55 -6.62 -10.87 17.78
N ILE A 56 -5.63 -9.99 17.61
CA ILE A 56 -4.20 -10.31 17.80
C ILE A 56 -3.60 -9.23 18.69
N GLU A 57 -3.00 -9.65 19.81
CA GLU A 57 -2.45 -8.73 20.83
C GLU A 57 -3.47 -7.72 21.37
N GLY A 58 -4.75 -8.09 21.43
CA GLY A 58 -5.83 -7.22 21.90
C GLY A 58 -6.32 -6.19 20.88
N CYS A 59 -5.80 -6.19 19.65
CA CYS A 59 -6.22 -5.30 18.58
C CYS A 59 -7.03 -6.05 17.52
N GLU A 60 -8.01 -5.37 16.93
CA GLU A 60 -8.77 -5.87 15.79
C GLU A 60 -7.96 -5.74 14.50
N TRP A 61 -7.96 -6.82 13.73
CA TRP A 61 -7.33 -6.94 12.41
C TRP A 61 -8.38 -7.39 11.40
N GLU A 62 -8.79 -6.47 10.57
CA GLU A 62 -9.79 -6.68 9.51
C GLU A 62 -9.10 -7.20 8.24
N PRO A 63 -9.77 -8.04 7.43
CA PRO A 63 -9.25 -8.42 6.13
C PRO A 63 -9.18 -7.23 5.17
N THR A 64 -8.32 -7.31 4.17
CA THR A 64 -8.30 -6.38 3.04
C THR A 64 -8.00 -7.13 1.75
N THR A 65 -8.15 -6.46 0.62
CA THR A 65 -7.90 -7.00 -0.71
C THR A 65 -6.90 -6.15 -1.48
N ASP A 66 -6.30 -6.76 -2.51
CA ASP A 66 -5.49 -6.06 -3.50
C ASP A 66 -6.11 -6.27 -4.88
N SER A 67 -6.22 -5.20 -5.67
CA SER A 67 -6.80 -5.26 -7.02
C SER A 67 -5.93 -6.01 -8.03
N TYR A 68 -4.65 -6.26 -7.70
CA TYR A 68 -3.67 -6.84 -8.61
C TYR A 68 -3.03 -8.11 -8.04
N ASP A 69 -2.85 -9.12 -8.88
CA ASP A 69 -2.21 -10.40 -8.56
C ASP A 69 -0.70 -10.36 -8.83
N ILE A 70 -0.02 -9.47 -8.11
CA ILE A 70 1.43 -9.31 -8.13
C ILE A 70 2.04 -9.84 -6.82
N SER A 71 3.36 -10.02 -6.82
CA SER A 71 4.07 -10.39 -5.59
C SER A 71 3.87 -9.33 -4.48
N PRO A 72 3.66 -9.74 -3.21
CA PRO A 72 3.53 -8.82 -2.09
C PRO A 72 4.70 -7.84 -1.96
N GLU A 73 5.92 -8.25 -2.33
CA GLU A 73 7.13 -7.43 -2.29
C GLU A 73 7.02 -6.24 -3.25
N VAL A 74 6.59 -6.49 -4.49
CA VAL A 74 6.35 -5.45 -5.50
C VAL A 74 5.20 -4.53 -5.06
N SER A 75 4.09 -5.09 -4.58
CA SER A 75 2.95 -4.29 -4.11
C SER A 75 3.35 -3.40 -2.91
N HIS A 76 4.09 -3.95 -1.95
CA HIS A 76 4.59 -3.19 -0.80
C HIS A 76 5.50 -2.06 -1.25
N LEU A 77 6.50 -2.34 -2.10
CA LEU A 77 7.43 -1.33 -2.60
C LEU A 77 6.69 -0.23 -3.37
N TYR A 78 5.75 -0.59 -4.22
CA TYR A 78 4.93 0.36 -4.96
C TYR A 78 4.12 1.27 -4.02
N GLU A 79 3.39 0.70 -3.07
CA GLU A 79 2.54 1.47 -2.17
C GLU A 79 3.33 2.38 -1.24
N LYS A 80 4.46 1.88 -0.72
CA LYS A 80 5.40 2.69 0.07
C LYS A 80 5.95 3.85 -0.76
N THR A 81 6.30 3.58 -2.02
CA THR A 81 6.79 4.61 -2.95
C THR A 81 5.71 5.65 -3.25
N ARG A 82 4.48 5.21 -3.55
CA ARG A 82 3.34 6.08 -3.81
C ARG A 82 3.05 7.03 -2.64
N GLN A 83 3.12 6.54 -1.40
CA GLN A 83 2.97 7.36 -0.20
C GLN A 83 4.08 8.42 -0.08
N LYS A 84 5.34 8.04 -0.37
CA LYS A 84 6.46 8.98 -0.40
C LYS A 84 6.29 10.05 -1.49
N VAL A 85 5.86 9.65 -2.68
CA VAL A 85 5.61 10.56 -3.81
C VAL A 85 4.50 11.55 -3.47
N PHE A 86 3.39 11.09 -2.88
CA PHE A 86 2.33 11.96 -2.42
C PHE A 86 2.84 13.02 -1.42
N ALA A 87 3.65 12.62 -0.43
CA ALA A 87 4.22 13.57 0.52
C ALA A 87 5.18 14.59 -0.11
N ILE A 88 5.83 14.26 -1.24
CA ILE A 88 6.69 15.18 -1.98
C ILE A 88 5.87 16.15 -2.83
N LEU A 89 4.87 15.64 -3.56
CA LEU A 89 4.13 16.41 -4.54
C LEU A 89 2.96 17.21 -3.93
N GLU A 90 2.38 16.72 -2.84
CA GLU A 90 1.20 17.30 -2.16
C GLU A 90 1.47 17.54 -0.67
N PRO A 91 2.49 18.33 -0.30
CA PRO A 91 2.93 18.45 1.10
C PRO A 91 1.85 19.06 2.02
N GLU A 92 1.02 19.97 1.52
CA GLU A 92 -0.08 20.55 2.30
C GLU A 92 -1.17 19.51 2.61
N ALA A 93 -1.54 18.70 1.62
CA ALA A 93 -2.51 17.63 1.81
C ALA A 93 -1.94 16.47 2.66
N ASP A 94 -0.64 16.17 2.54
CA ASP A 94 0.03 15.21 3.44
C ASP A 94 -0.01 15.67 4.90
N GLU A 95 0.18 16.96 5.14
CA GLU A 95 0.12 17.52 6.49
C GLU A 95 -1.31 17.54 7.05
N ASP A 96 -2.30 17.91 6.25
CA ASP A 96 -3.73 17.81 6.60
C ASP A 96 -4.10 16.36 6.96
N ASN A 97 -3.66 15.40 6.14
CA ASN A 97 -3.87 13.97 6.37
C ASN A 97 -3.18 13.42 7.63
N LYS A 98 -2.23 14.13 8.24
CA LYS A 98 -1.65 13.76 9.54
C LYS A 98 -2.48 14.28 10.71
N GLN A 99 -3.26 15.35 10.50
CA GLN A 99 -4.18 15.89 11.50
C GLN A 99 -5.44 15.04 11.65
N HIS A 100 -5.74 14.21 10.65
CA HIS A 100 -6.91 13.33 10.58
C HIS A 100 -6.53 11.83 10.57
N PRO A 101 -5.86 11.31 11.62
CA PRO A 101 -5.47 9.89 11.67
C PRO A 101 -6.67 8.93 11.64
N GLU A 102 -7.83 9.35 12.12
CA GLU A 102 -9.07 8.55 12.11
C GLU A 102 -9.52 8.09 10.72
N LEU A 103 -9.16 8.85 9.66
CA LEU A 103 -9.48 8.52 8.27
C LEU A 103 -8.59 7.42 7.68
N TYR A 104 -7.67 6.89 8.49
CA TYR A 104 -6.67 5.94 8.05
C TYR A 104 -6.59 4.73 9.00
N GLY A 105 -5.99 3.66 8.48
CA GLY A 105 -5.50 2.53 9.24
C GLY A 105 -4.07 2.18 8.84
N LYS A 106 -3.59 1.06 9.35
CA LYS A 106 -2.29 0.46 9.07
C LYS A 106 -2.51 -0.93 8.47
N ARG A 107 -2.06 -1.15 7.23
CA ARG A 107 -2.22 -2.43 6.52
C ARG A 107 -0.91 -3.18 6.35
N CYS A 108 -1.00 -4.50 6.42
CA CYS A 108 0.04 -5.41 5.97
C CYS A 108 -0.34 -5.94 4.58
N ILE A 109 0.47 -5.60 3.57
CA ILE A 109 0.31 -6.11 2.19
C ILE A 109 0.47 -7.64 2.14
N TYR A 110 1.43 -8.19 2.88
CA TYR A 110 1.73 -9.63 2.86
C TYR A 110 0.63 -10.49 3.46
N CYS A 111 0.05 -10.06 4.58
CA CYS A 111 -0.97 -10.83 5.29
C CYS A 111 -2.40 -10.42 4.90
N ARG A 112 -2.55 -9.35 4.11
CA ARG A 112 -3.84 -8.77 3.72
C ARG A 112 -4.76 -8.57 4.92
N ILE A 113 -4.22 -7.90 5.92
CA ILE A 113 -4.94 -7.47 7.11
C ILE A 113 -4.61 -6.02 7.40
N TRP A 114 -5.51 -5.31 8.06
CA TRP A 114 -5.29 -3.95 8.51
C TRP A 114 -5.89 -3.71 9.89
N THR A 115 -5.40 -2.69 10.58
CA THR A 115 -5.87 -2.30 11.91
C THR A 115 -5.98 -0.78 12.01
N ARG A 116 -6.86 -0.29 12.88
CA ARG A 116 -6.96 1.13 13.25
C ARG A 116 -5.93 1.53 14.31
N ASP A 117 -5.24 0.57 14.91
CA ASP A 117 -4.24 0.86 15.94
C ASP A 117 -2.94 1.41 15.32
N PHE A 118 -2.81 2.74 15.34
CA PHE A 118 -1.65 3.46 14.84
C PHE A 118 -0.36 3.24 15.64
N SER A 119 -0.44 2.67 16.85
CA SER A 119 0.76 2.33 17.61
C SER A 119 1.54 1.19 16.95
N LYS A 120 0.88 0.35 16.14
CA LYS A 120 1.50 -0.76 15.42
C LYS A 120 2.31 -0.26 14.23
N GLN A 121 3.59 -0.64 14.19
CA GLN A 121 4.50 -0.35 13.06
C GLN A 121 4.75 -1.57 12.18
N GLU A 122 4.65 -2.78 12.74
CA GLU A 122 4.92 -4.05 12.07
C GLU A 122 3.74 -5.00 12.21
N CYS A 123 3.55 -5.86 11.21
CA CYS A 123 2.51 -6.88 11.24
C CYS A 123 2.84 -7.95 12.30
N PRO A 124 1.91 -8.29 13.21
CA PRO A 124 2.16 -9.28 14.26
C PRO A 124 2.31 -10.72 13.72
N LYS A 125 2.02 -10.97 12.43
CA LYS A 125 2.13 -12.30 11.81
C LYS A 125 3.42 -12.52 11.03
N CYS A 126 3.92 -11.48 10.37
CA CYS A 126 5.05 -11.61 9.44
C CYS A 126 6.16 -10.58 9.68
N SER A 127 6.00 -9.70 10.67
CA SER A 127 6.95 -8.64 11.05
C SER A 127 7.29 -7.64 9.95
N ASN A 128 6.59 -7.67 8.81
CA ASN A 128 6.75 -6.66 7.77
C ASN A 128 6.12 -5.33 8.20
N GLU A 129 6.70 -4.24 7.73
CA GLU A 129 6.21 -2.88 7.94
C GLU A 129 4.74 -2.71 7.53
N LEU A 130 3.99 -1.96 8.33
CA LEU A 130 2.62 -1.58 8.04
C LEU A 130 2.55 -0.23 7.32
N LEU A 131 1.88 -0.23 6.17
CA LEU A 131 1.69 0.97 5.36
C LEU A 131 0.39 1.68 5.73
N LYS A 132 0.34 3.01 5.52
CA LYS A 132 -0.89 3.79 5.72
C LYS A 132 -1.97 3.26 4.77
N PHE A 133 -3.20 3.10 5.26
CA PHE A 133 -4.33 2.60 4.50
C PHE A 133 -5.50 3.57 4.62
N PRO A 134 -5.86 4.31 3.57
CA PRO A 134 -7.04 5.18 3.61
C PRO A 134 -8.29 4.36 3.82
N LEU A 135 -9.14 4.78 4.75
CA LEU A 135 -10.43 4.15 5.02
C LEU A 135 -11.51 4.93 4.29
N ASN A 136 -12.26 4.25 3.43
CA ASN A 136 -13.44 4.84 2.81
C ASN A 136 -14.61 4.75 3.79
N GLU A 137 -14.59 5.61 4.81
CA GLU A 137 -15.75 5.84 5.68
C GLU A 137 -16.61 6.94 5.07
N TRP A 138 -17.31 6.58 3.99
CA TRP A 138 -18.44 7.39 3.54
C TRP A 138 -19.66 6.90 4.30
N ASP A 139 -20.10 7.68 5.29
CA ASP A 139 -21.47 7.62 5.84
C ASP A 139 -22.51 7.92 4.73
#